data_AF-A0A963Q3K0-F1
#
_entry.id   AF-A0A963Q3K0-F1
#
_cell.length_a   1.000
_cell.length_b   1.000
_cell.length_c   1.000
_cell.angle_alpha   90.00
_cell.angle_beta   90.00
_cell.angle_gamma   90.00
#
_symmetry.space_group_name_H-M   'P 1'
#
loop_
_entity.id
_entity.type
_entity.pdbx_description
1 polymer ?
#
loop_
_entity_poly.entity_id
_entity_poly.type
_entity_poly.pdbx_seq_one_letter_code
_entity_poly.pdbx_strand_id
1 'polypeptide(L)'
;NVAVLPNTAGCHSLREAVTTAQMARELFETPWIKLEIIRDDDTLCPDLVALVEATRILSAEGFHVFPYCTEDLSVCGRLLDAGADVLMPWGAPIGSGRGLNNPYGLRSLRAHFPDVPLVVDAGIGLPSHAAQAMELGFDAVLLNTAVAKAGDPVAMARAMALAIEAGK
;
A
#
# COMPACT_ATOMS: atom_id res chain seq x y z
N ASN A 1 22.56 -2.67 -0.78
CA ASN A 1 21.62 -1.69 -1.38
C ASN A 1 20.20 -2.08 -1.07
N VAL A 2 19.37 -1.11 -0.69
CA VAL A 2 17.93 -1.29 -0.48
C VAL A 2 17.22 -0.84 -1.77
N ALA A 3 16.28 -1.62 -2.27
CA ALA A 3 15.47 -1.22 -3.42
C ALA A 3 14.59 -0.01 -3.04
N VAL A 4 14.54 1.00 -3.90
CA VAL A 4 13.72 2.19 -3.68
C VAL A 4 12.37 2.01 -4.36
N LEU A 5 11.30 2.29 -3.61
CA LEU A 5 9.93 2.37 -4.12
C LEU A 5 9.46 3.83 -3.99
N PRO A 6 9.56 4.63 -5.06
CA PRO A 6 9.02 5.98 -5.07
C PRO A 6 7.51 5.96 -4.87
N ASN A 7 6.96 7.04 -4.29
CA ASN A 7 5.52 7.19 -4.13
C ASN A 7 5.06 8.58 -4.59
N THR A 8 3.75 8.70 -4.83
CA THR A 8 3.10 9.98 -5.19
C THR A 8 2.42 10.62 -3.97
N ALA A 9 2.98 10.47 -2.77
CA ALA A 9 2.40 11.03 -1.56
C ALA A 9 2.23 12.55 -1.68
N GLY A 10 1.10 13.06 -1.21
CA GLY A 10 0.73 14.49 -1.31
C GLY A 10 0.17 14.91 -2.67
N CYS A 11 -0.07 13.97 -3.59
CA CYS A 11 -0.81 14.26 -4.82
C CYS A 11 -2.33 14.21 -4.56
N HIS A 12 -3.04 15.23 -5.03
CA HIS A 12 -4.49 15.38 -4.86
C HIS A 12 -5.26 15.27 -6.18
N SER A 13 -4.53 15.14 -7.30
CA SER A 13 -5.13 14.97 -8.61
C SER A 13 -4.42 13.90 -9.44
N LEU A 14 -5.16 13.35 -10.39
CA LEU A 14 -4.65 12.43 -11.42
C LEU A 14 -3.37 12.98 -12.09
N ARG A 15 -3.40 14.27 -12.47
CA ARG A 15 -2.30 14.91 -13.18
C ARG A 15 -1.04 15.02 -12.32
N GLU A 16 -1.20 15.41 -11.05
CA GLU A 16 -0.08 15.49 -10.11
C GLU A 16 0.58 14.13 -9.89
N ALA A 17 -0.22 13.09 -9.68
CA ALA A 17 0.30 11.74 -9.45
C ALA A 17 1.06 11.19 -10.65
N VAL A 18 0.49 11.32 -11.86
CA VAL A 18 1.16 10.87 -13.10
C VAL A 18 2.47 11.64 -13.33
N THR A 19 2.45 12.97 -13.17
CA THR A 19 3.65 13.80 -13.35
C THR A 19 4.73 13.42 -12.33
N THR A 20 4.35 13.23 -11.07
CA THR A 20 5.27 12.84 -9.99
C THR A 20 5.88 11.46 -10.26
N ALA A 21 5.09 10.50 -10.72
CA ALA A 21 5.56 9.17 -11.09
C ALA A 21 6.59 9.22 -12.24
N GLN A 22 6.32 10.01 -13.27
CA GLN A 22 7.25 10.21 -14.40
C GLN A 22 8.59 10.81 -13.94
N MET A 23 8.54 11.85 -13.10
CA MET A 23 9.74 12.45 -12.50
C MET A 23 10.50 11.45 -11.62
N ALA A 24 9.79 10.65 -10.83
CA ALA A 24 10.39 9.64 -9.96
C ALA A 24 11.11 8.55 -10.76
N ARG A 25 10.54 8.11 -11.88
CA ARG A 25 11.17 7.14 -12.78
C ARG A 25 12.49 7.66 -13.34
N GLU A 26 12.55 8.93 -13.75
CA GLU A 26 13.79 9.55 -14.23
C GLU A 26 14.85 9.68 -13.14
N LEU A 27 14.45 9.99 -11.90
CA LEU A 27 15.38 10.20 -10.79
C LEU A 27 15.92 8.90 -10.19
N PHE A 28 15.07 7.88 -10.08
CA PHE A 28 15.40 6.63 -9.39
C PHE A 28 15.65 5.44 -10.34
N GLU A 29 15.52 5.65 -11.65
CA GLU A 29 15.74 4.65 -12.70
C GLU A 29 14.96 3.34 -12.45
N THR A 30 13.73 3.45 -11.95
CA THR A 30 12.87 2.31 -11.63
C THR A 30 11.49 2.43 -12.28
N PRO A 31 10.93 1.33 -12.82
CA PRO A 31 9.54 1.30 -13.28
C PRO A 31 8.54 1.20 -12.13
N TRP A 32 8.97 0.96 -10.89
CA TRP A 32 8.07 0.77 -9.75
C TRP A 32 7.53 2.10 -9.22
N ILE A 33 6.23 2.16 -8.97
CA ILE A 33 5.60 3.32 -8.33
C ILE A 33 4.53 2.89 -7.33
N LYS A 34 4.67 3.36 -6.09
CA LYS A 34 3.60 3.36 -5.09
C LYS A 34 2.66 4.52 -5.40
N LEU A 35 1.50 4.20 -5.96
CA LEU A 35 0.54 5.19 -6.41
C LEU A 35 -0.42 5.55 -5.28
N GLU A 36 -0.39 6.81 -4.90
CA GLU A 36 -1.24 7.44 -3.89
C GLU A 36 -1.90 8.69 -4.48
N ILE A 37 -3.23 8.78 -4.41
CA ILE A 37 -3.98 9.99 -4.73
C ILE A 37 -4.95 10.23 -3.59
N ILE A 38 -4.75 11.31 -2.84
CA ILE A 38 -5.47 11.56 -1.58
C ILE A 38 -6.60 12.55 -1.80
N ARG A 39 -7.81 12.18 -1.36
CA ARG A 39 -9.00 13.05 -1.41
C ARG A 39 -9.20 13.88 -0.15
N ASP A 40 -8.81 13.33 0.99
CA ASP A 40 -9.05 13.92 2.31
C ASP A 40 -7.78 13.85 3.14
N ASP A 41 -7.25 15.00 3.54
CA ASP A 41 -5.96 15.11 4.22
C ASP A 41 -6.01 14.64 5.68
N ASP A 42 -7.19 14.72 6.31
CA ASP A 42 -7.37 14.35 7.71
C ASP A 42 -7.35 12.82 7.90
N THR A 43 -8.02 12.10 7.00
CA THR A 43 -8.10 10.64 7.02
C THR A 43 -7.09 9.96 6.10
N LEU A 44 -6.45 10.74 5.21
CA LEU A 44 -5.57 10.24 4.15
C LEU A 44 -6.25 9.13 3.33
N CYS A 45 -7.54 9.32 3.08
CA CYS A 45 -8.37 8.39 2.33
C CYS A 45 -8.10 8.56 0.83
N PRO A 46 -7.87 7.46 0.09
CA PRO A 46 -7.56 7.54 -1.33
C PRO A 46 -8.79 7.94 -2.19
N ASP A 47 -8.57 8.74 -3.24
CA ASP A 47 -9.55 8.91 -4.31
C ASP A 47 -9.52 7.69 -5.23
N LEU A 48 -10.37 6.70 -4.92
CA LEU A 48 -10.38 5.42 -5.63
C LEU A 48 -10.72 5.54 -7.13
N VAL A 49 -11.48 6.57 -7.53
CA VAL A 49 -11.83 6.79 -8.94
C VAL A 49 -10.62 7.31 -9.70
N ALA A 50 -9.95 8.33 -9.16
CA ALA A 50 -8.71 8.85 -9.74
C ALA A 50 -7.60 7.81 -9.74
N LEU A 51 -7.53 6.97 -8.69
CA LEU A 51 -6.54 5.91 -8.54
C LEU A 51 -6.59 4.86 -9.66
N VAL A 52 -7.80 4.38 -10.00
CA VAL A 52 -7.99 3.41 -11.10
C VAL A 52 -7.56 4.02 -12.43
N GLU A 53 -7.94 5.27 -12.69
CA GLU A 53 -7.58 5.95 -13.93
C GLU A 53 -6.06 6.21 -14.04
N ALA A 54 -5.43 6.62 -12.94
CA ALA A 54 -3.98 6.80 -12.85
C ALA A 54 -3.22 5.49 -13.08
N THR A 55 -3.71 4.40 -12.48
CA THR A 55 -3.15 3.05 -12.68
C THR A 55 -3.15 2.70 -14.16
N ARG A 56 -4.29 2.88 -14.84
CA ARG A 56 -4.42 2.59 -16.27
C ARG A 56 -3.44 3.38 -17.13
N ILE A 57 -3.26 4.67 -16.85
CA ILE A 57 -2.30 5.53 -17.57
C ILE A 57 -0.88 5.06 -17.33
N LEU A 58 -0.48 4.88 -16.07
CA LEU A 58 0.89 4.54 -15.71
C LEU A 58 1.28 3.13 -16.18
N SER A 59 0.39 2.15 -16.04
CA SER A 59 0.62 0.80 -16.56
C SER A 59 0.80 0.80 -18.08
N ALA A 60 0.03 1.63 -18.82
CA ALA A 60 0.23 1.80 -20.26
C ALA A 60 1.57 2.48 -20.62
N GLU A 61 2.13 3.27 -19.71
CA GLU A 61 3.46 3.87 -19.83
C GLU A 61 4.60 2.93 -19.36
N GLY A 62 4.29 1.68 -19.01
CA GLY A 62 5.25 0.67 -18.59
C GLY A 62 5.69 0.77 -17.13
N PHE A 63 4.91 1.44 -16.28
CA PHE A 63 5.12 1.36 -14.83
C PHE A 63 4.59 0.05 -14.27
N HIS A 64 5.26 -0.45 -13.23
CA HIS A 64 4.67 -1.42 -12.31
C HIS A 64 4.00 -0.65 -11.18
N VAL A 65 2.68 -0.70 -11.14
CA VAL A 65 1.87 0.15 -10.27
C VAL A 65 1.46 -0.61 -9.02
N PHE A 66 1.70 0.02 -7.87
CA PHE A 66 1.39 -0.47 -6.54
C PHE A 66 0.39 0.53 -5.94
N PRO A 67 -0.93 0.37 -6.16
CA PRO A 67 -1.94 1.33 -5.74
C PRO A 67 -2.26 1.17 -4.24
N TYR A 68 -2.17 2.28 -3.50
CA TYR A 68 -2.70 2.38 -2.13
C TYR A 68 -4.23 2.49 -2.19
N CYS A 69 -4.91 1.42 -1.78
CA CYS A 69 -6.36 1.28 -1.93
C CYS A 69 -7.04 0.85 -0.63
N THR A 70 -8.36 0.63 -0.69
CA THR A 70 -9.12 -0.01 0.38
C THR A 70 -9.35 -1.48 0.05
N GLU A 71 -9.87 -2.23 1.00
CA GLU A 71 -10.21 -3.66 0.89
C GLU A 71 -11.48 -3.95 0.06
N ASP A 72 -11.95 -2.98 -0.75
CA ASP A 72 -13.13 -3.11 -1.61
C ASP A 72 -12.81 -4.00 -2.84
N LEU A 73 -13.53 -5.12 -2.97
CA LEU A 73 -13.34 -6.08 -4.06
C LEU A 73 -13.56 -5.49 -5.46
N SER A 74 -14.55 -4.61 -5.60
CA SER A 74 -14.90 -4.01 -6.89
C SER A 74 -13.79 -3.06 -7.35
N VAL A 75 -13.26 -2.25 -6.44
CA VAL A 75 -12.16 -1.34 -6.75
C VAL A 75 -10.87 -2.13 -7.00
N CYS A 76 -10.56 -3.13 -6.18
CA CYS A 76 -9.39 -3.98 -6.36
C CYS A 76 -9.42 -4.71 -7.72
N GLY A 77 -10.56 -5.26 -8.13
CA GLY A 77 -10.72 -5.85 -9.46
C GLY A 77 -10.45 -4.84 -10.58
N ARG A 78 -10.99 -3.62 -10.47
CA ARG A 78 -10.75 -2.55 -11.44
C ARG A 78 -9.29 -2.10 -11.51
N LEU A 79 -8.57 -2.11 -10.39
CA LEU A 79 -7.13 -1.80 -10.35
C LEU A 79 -6.32 -2.87 -11.08
N LEU A 80 -6.66 -4.14 -10.90
CA LEU A 80 -6.03 -5.25 -11.63
C LEU A 80 -6.35 -5.17 -13.13
N ASP A 81 -7.62 -4.93 -13.50
CA ASP A 81 -8.02 -4.73 -14.90
C ASP A 81 -7.32 -3.54 -15.55
N ALA A 82 -6.99 -2.51 -14.76
CA ALA A 82 -6.21 -1.35 -15.19
C ALA A 82 -4.71 -1.63 -15.32
N GLY A 83 -4.23 -2.78 -14.86
CA GLY A 83 -2.83 -3.21 -14.98
C GLY A 83 -1.98 -3.02 -13.73
N ALA A 84 -2.57 -3.00 -12.53
CA ALA A 84 -1.81 -3.08 -11.28
C ALA A 84 -1.18 -4.48 -11.12
N ASP A 85 0.10 -4.53 -10.74
CA ASP A 85 0.82 -5.80 -10.49
C ASP A 85 0.61 -6.32 -9.07
N VAL A 86 0.25 -5.43 -8.15
CA VAL A 86 0.11 -5.66 -6.71
C VAL A 86 -1.13 -4.90 -6.24
N LEU A 87 -1.79 -5.35 -5.17
CA LEU A 87 -2.80 -4.55 -4.48
C LEU A 87 -2.30 -4.21 -3.08
N MET A 88 -2.45 -2.96 -2.67
CA MET A 88 -2.04 -2.49 -1.35
C MET A 88 -3.23 -1.94 -0.55
N PRO A 89 -4.15 -2.81 -0.08
CA PRO A 89 -5.25 -2.36 0.75
C PRO A 89 -4.75 -1.88 2.11
N TRP A 90 -5.41 -0.87 2.64
CA TRP A 90 -5.09 -0.40 3.98
C TRP A 90 -5.49 -1.35 5.11
N GLY A 91 -4.77 -1.30 6.24
CA GLY A 91 -5.27 -1.86 7.49
C GLY A 91 -6.26 -0.90 8.18
N ALA A 92 -5.87 0.36 8.23
CA ALA A 92 -6.59 1.49 8.83
C ALA A 92 -6.01 2.79 8.25
N PRO A 93 -6.66 3.96 8.44
CA PRO A 93 -6.14 5.26 8.00
C PRO A 93 -4.67 5.47 8.36
N ILE A 94 -3.91 6.08 7.45
CA ILE A 94 -2.46 6.28 7.59
C ILE A 94 -2.13 6.96 8.92
N GLY A 95 -1.12 6.42 9.62
CA GLY A 95 -0.64 6.97 10.89
C GLY A 95 -1.55 6.74 12.11
N SER A 96 -2.73 6.14 11.94
CA SER A 96 -3.66 5.90 13.06
C SER A 96 -3.20 4.82 14.05
N GLY A 97 -2.37 3.87 13.61
CA GLY A 97 -1.86 2.77 14.44
C GLY A 97 -2.93 1.77 14.92
N ARG A 98 -4.14 1.81 14.35
CA ARG A 98 -5.30 0.99 14.79
C ARG A 98 -5.22 -0.48 14.40
N GLY A 99 -4.25 -0.87 13.57
CA GLY A 99 -4.12 -2.23 13.05
C GLY A 99 -5.04 -2.47 11.87
N LEU A 100 -5.73 -3.61 11.90
CA LEU A 100 -6.62 -4.05 10.82
C LEU A 100 -8.07 -3.73 11.22
N ASN A 101 -8.63 -2.62 10.73
CA ASN A 101 -9.99 -2.19 11.07
C ASN A 101 -11.07 -3.12 10.51
N ASN A 102 -10.80 -3.77 9.37
CA ASN A 102 -11.74 -4.67 8.72
C ASN A 102 -11.08 -6.01 8.33
N PRO A 103 -10.78 -6.89 9.31
CA PRO A 103 -10.18 -8.19 9.02
C PRO A 103 -11.05 -9.08 8.12
N TYR A 104 -12.38 -8.90 8.16
CA TYR A 104 -13.30 -9.62 7.29
C TYR A 104 -13.14 -9.20 5.81
N GLY A 105 -13.07 -7.90 5.54
CA GLY A 105 -12.83 -7.39 4.19
C GLY A 105 -11.48 -7.83 3.64
N LEU A 106 -10.42 -7.73 4.44
CA LEU A 106 -9.08 -8.19 4.06
C LEU A 106 -9.03 -9.71 3.77
N ARG A 107 -9.69 -10.54 4.58
CA ARG A 107 -9.83 -11.99 4.30
C ARG A 107 -10.60 -12.26 3.01
N SER A 108 -11.68 -11.50 2.79
CA SER A 108 -12.49 -11.64 1.58
C SER A 108 -11.68 -11.28 0.34
N LEU A 109 -10.87 -10.22 0.42
CA LEU A 109 -9.95 -9.82 -0.65
C LEU A 109 -8.91 -10.90 -0.95
N ARG A 110 -8.23 -11.42 0.08
CA ARG A 110 -7.27 -12.52 -0.09
C ARG A 110 -7.90 -13.75 -0.74
N ALA A 111 -9.08 -14.16 -0.29
CA ALA A 111 -9.79 -15.31 -0.82
C ALA A 111 -10.26 -15.12 -2.26
N HIS A 112 -10.61 -13.89 -2.65
CA HIS A 112 -11.08 -13.58 -3.99
C HIS A 112 -9.94 -13.50 -5.01
N PHE A 113 -8.76 -13.01 -4.60
CA PHE A 113 -7.61 -12.86 -5.48
C PHE A 113 -6.40 -13.68 -4.98
N PRO A 114 -6.45 -15.02 -4.88
CA PRO A 114 -5.43 -15.82 -4.20
C PRO A 114 -4.02 -15.74 -4.80
N ASP A 115 -3.92 -15.45 -6.10
CA ASP A 115 -2.65 -15.44 -6.84
C ASP A 115 -2.05 -14.03 -7.03
N VAL A 116 -2.75 -12.99 -6.57
CA VAL A 116 -2.31 -11.59 -6.69
C VAL A 116 -1.44 -11.24 -5.49
N PRO A 117 -0.26 -10.62 -5.64
CA PRO A 117 0.49 -10.13 -4.49
C PRO A 117 -0.33 -9.08 -3.71
N LEU A 118 -0.57 -9.33 -2.42
CA LEU A 118 -1.28 -8.43 -1.53
C LEU A 118 -0.37 -7.91 -0.42
N VAL A 119 -0.37 -6.59 -0.24
CA VAL A 119 0.45 -5.91 0.78
C VAL A 119 -0.47 -5.10 1.68
N VAL A 120 -0.53 -5.39 2.98
CA VAL A 120 -1.23 -4.47 3.89
C VAL A 120 -0.40 -3.20 4.02
N ASP A 121 -0.94 -2.07 3.59
CA ASP A 121 -0.28 -0.77 3.64
C ASP A 121 -0.95 0.16 4.65
N ALA A 122 -0.18 0.74 5.56
CA ALA A 122 -0.70 1.65 6.57
C ALA A 122 -1.65 1.02 7.62
N GLY A 123 -1.94 1.79 8.66
CA GLY A 123 -2.74 1.36 9.81
C GLY A 123 -1.99 0.51 10.85
N ILE A 124 -0.92 -0.17 10.48
CA ILE A 124 -0.07 -0.95 11.40
C ILE A 124 0.54 -0.06 12.47
N GLY A 125 0.42 -0.49 13.72
CA GLY A 125 0.86 0.24 14.92
C GLY A 125 1.68 -0.60 15.89
N LEU A 126 1.41 -1.91 15.95
CA LEU A 126 2.09 -2.87 16.80
C LEU A 126 2.60 -4.05 15.96
N PRO A 127 3.66 -4.75 16.41
CA PRO A 127 4.13 -5.97 15.76
C PRO A 127 3.04 -7.03 15.61
N SER A 128 2.15 -7.18 16.60
CA SER A 128 1.01 -8.11 16.52
C SER A 128 0.05 -7.79 15.37
N HIS A 129 -0.09 -6.53 14.97
CA HIS A 129 -0.91 -6.16 13.80
C HIS A 129 -0.27 -6.65 12.49
N ALA A 130 1.07 -6.58 12.40
CA ALA A 130 1.80 -7.10 11.26
C ALA A 130 1.72 -8.63 11.20
N ALA A 131 1.88 -9.32 12.34
CA ALA A 131 1.68 -10.77 12.41
C ALA A 131 0.27 -11.18 11.96
N GLN A 132 -0.77 -10.49 12.44
CA GLN A 132 -2.16 -10.73 12.01
C GLN A 132 -2.34 -10.56 10.50
N ALA A 133 -1.72 -9.56 9.87
CA ALA A 133 -1.82 -9.39 8.42
C ALA A 133 -1.24 -10.62 7.68
N MET A 134 -0.09 -11.12 8.12
CA MET A 134 0.52 -12.32 7.55
C MET A 134 -0.34 -13.57 7.77
N GLU A 135 -0.93 -13.74 8.98
CA GLU A 135 -1.86 -14.85 9.29
C GLU A 135 -3.12 -14.84 8.40
N LEU A 136 -3.53 -13.67 7.89
CA LEU A 136 -4.61 -13.56 6.92
C LEU A 136 -4.22 -13.98 5.50
N GLY A 137 -2.95 -14.33 5.25
CA GLY A 137 -2.42 -14.76 3.96
C GLY A 137 -1.88 -13.62 3.09
N PHE A 138 -1.63 -12.43 3.65
CA PHE A 138 -0.98 -11.36 2.91
C PHE A 138 0.51 -11.65 2.70
N ASP A 139 1.03 -11.18 1.57
CA ASP A 139 2.39 -11.49 1.12
C ASP A 139 3.44 -10.57 1.77
N ALA A 140 3.04 -9.35 2.11
CA ALA A 140 3.88 -8.39 2.81
C ALA A 140 3.07 -7.37 3.62
N VAL A 141 3.80 -6.58 4.41
CA VAL A 141 3.29 -5.42 5.15
C VAL A 141 4.17 -4.22 4.85
N LEU A 142 3.56 -3.09 4.49
CA LEU A 142 4.22 -1.80 4.32
C LEU A 142 3.85 -0.89 5.50
N LEU A 143 4.86 -0.45 6.25
CA LEU A 143 4.70 0.36 7.45
C LEU A 143 5.75 1.47 7.54
N ASN A 144 5.40 2.56 8.20
CA ASN A 144 6.30 3.71 8.41
C ASN A 144 6.17 4.25 9.85
N THR A 145 5.03 4.87 10.16
CA THR A 145 4.80 5.62 11.41
C THR A 145 5.09 4.80 12.67
N ALA A 146 4.72 3.53 12.69
CA ALA A 146 4.91 2.66 13.85
C ALA A 146 6.39 2.51 14.26
N VAL A 147 7.30 2.48 13.28
CA VAL A 147 8.75 2.41 13.53
C VAL A 147 9.31 3.82 13.74
N ALA A 148 9.02 4.74 12.80
CA ALA A 148 9.64 6.07 12.79
C ALA A 148 9.29 6.92 14.03
N LYS A 149 8.11 6.72 14.63
CA LYS A 149 7.66 7.43 15.84
C LYS A 149 7.76 6.59 17.12
N ALA A 150 8.38 5.41 17.09
CA ALA A 150 8.60 4.62 18.29
C ALA A 150 9.63 5.28 19.22
N GLY A 151 9.54 4.98 20.53
CA GLY A 151 10.56 5.41 21.49
C GLY A 151 11.95 4.85 21.18
N ASP A 152 12.02 3.63 20.63
CA ASP A 152 13.22 3.04 20.05
C ASP A 152 12.88 2.48 18.65
N PRO A 153 13.15 3.25 17.58
CA PRO A 153 12.87 2.82 16.21
C PRO A 153 13.64 1.57 15.78
N VAL A 154 14.87 1.37 16.26
CA VAL A 154 15.69 0.21 15.87
C VAL A 154 15.15 -1.06 16.50
N ALA A 155 14.77 -1.00 17.79
CA ALA A 155 14.11 -2.12 18.45
C ALA A 155 12.73 -2.42 17.81
N MET A 156 11.95 -1.38 17.48
CA MET A 156 10.65 -1.56 16.84
C MET A 156 10.78 -2.17 15.43
N ALA A 157 11.76 -1.75 14.64
CA ALA A 157 12.02 -2.35 13.33
C ALA A 157 12.34 -3.85 13.44
N ARG A 158 13.16 -4.24 14.42
CA ARG A 158 13.45 -5.66 14.71
C ARG A 158 12.20 -6.42 15.15
N ALA A 159 11.38 -5.82 16.01
CA ALA A 159 10.13 -6.45 16.46
C ALA A 159 9.13 -6.66 15.31
N MET A 160 9.00 -5.69 14.40
CA MET A 160 8.17 -5.81 13.20
C MET A 160 8.68 -6.92 12.28
N ALA A 161 9.99 -7.02 12.05
CA ALA A 161 10.58 -8.09 11.24
C ALA A 161 10.26 -9.48 11.82
N LEU A 162 10.46 -9.68 13.12
CA LEU A 162 10.14 -10.94 13.81
C LEU A 162 8.65 -11.28 13.75
N ALA A 163 7.78 -10.28 13.87
CA ALA A 163 6.34 -10.51 13.81
C ALA A 163 5.86 -10.89 12.40
N ILE A 164 6.44 -10.28 11.36
CA ILE A 164 6.17 -10.64 9.97
C ILE A 164 6.67 -12.07 9.69
N GLU A 165 7.85 -12.43 10.18
CA GLU A 165 8.37 -13.80 10.06
C GLU A 165 7.52 -14.83 10.81
N ALA A 166 7.03 -14.48 12.01
CA ALA A 166 6.23 -15.38 12.83
C ALA A 166 4.81 -15.64 12.28
N GLY A 167 4.24 -14.69 11.53
CA GLY A 167 2.90 -14.83 10.96
C GLY A 167 2.84 -15.46 9.57
N LYS A 168 3.99 -15.77 8.95
CA LYS A 168 4.09 -16.51 7.68
C LYS A 168 3.92 -18.01 7.90
#